data_AF-B8FV47-F1
#
_entry.id   AF-B8FV47-F1
#
_cell.length_a   1.000
_cell.length_b   1.000
_cell.length_c   1.000
_cell.angle_alpha   90.00
_cell.angle_beta   90.00
_cell.angle_gamma   90.00
#
_symmetry.space_group_name_H-M   'P 1'
#
loop_
_entity.id
_entity.type
_entity.pdbx_description
1 polymer ?
#
loop_
_entity_poly.entity_id
_entity_poly.type
_entity_poly.pdbx_seq_one_letter_code
_entity_poly.pdbx_strand_id
1 'polypeptide(L)'
;MASFLYREFIAENRRQIAEQELISHLEGFIELLNQGRDDFLFPRSGRKYLDDWANDEHCWLRKFYPPGQDEPYFDVTSLAQKAIEWLLSLRQQVFIGTESRLITVFELLHQTVERSETDPNLRLAELERRKVEIEQEIIRVQKGQVERLDETQIKERFWQAMTTAREILVDFRAVE
;
A
#
# COMPACT_ATOMS: atom_id res chain seq x y z
N MET A 1 -14.92 -9.74 -8.66
CA MET A 1 -13.79 -10.64 -8.35
C MET A 1 -12.61 -9.88 -7.74
N ALA A 2 -12.06 -8.84 -8.36
CA ALA A 2 -11.01 -8.01 -7.73
C ALA A 2 -11.41 -7.46 -6.34
N SER A 3 -12.68 -7.05 -6.17
CA SER A 3 -13.25 -6.63 -4.88
C SER A 3 -13.27 -7.73 -3.82
N PHE A 4 -13.47 -8.99 -4.22
CA PHE A 4 -13.45 -10.14 -3.33
C PHE A 4 -12.02 -10.41 -2.86
N LEU A 5 -11.07 -10.53 -3.79
CA LEU A 5 -9.65 -10.73 -3.47
C LEU A 5 -9.10 -9.59 -2.60
N TYR A 6 -9.50 -8.34 -2.86
CA TYR A 6 -9.15 -7.20 -2.02
C TYR A 6 -9.62 -7.41 -0.58
N ARG A 7 -10.89 -7.76 -0.37
CA ARG A 7 -11.45 -7.94 0.97
C ARG A 7 -10.77 -9.09 1.72
N GLU A 8 -10.62 -10.24 1.06
CA GLU A 8 -10.10 -11.45 1.72
C GLU A 8 -8.60 -11.33 2.04
N PHE A 9 -7.78 -10.79 1.13
CA PHE A 9 -6.31 -10.85 1.28
C PHE A 9 -5.64 -9.50 1.60
N ILE A 10 -6.17 -8.39 1.10
CA ILE A 10 -5.45 -7.09 1.11
C ILE A 10 -5.96 -6.19 2.24
N ALA A 11 -7.27 -6.05 2.40
CA ALA A 11 -7.87 -5.16 3.39
C ALA A 11 -7.48 -5.52 4.83
N GLU A 12 -7.45 -6.82 5.13
CA GLU A 12 -7.09 -7.38 6.43
C GLU A 12 -5.65 -7.93 6.46
N ASN A 13 -4.90 -7.79 5.36
CA ASN A 13 -3.54 -8.32 5.20
C ASN A 13 -3.40 -9.81 5.57
N ARG A 14 -4.40 -10.63 5.20
CA ARG A 14 -4.37 -12.08 5.41
C ARG A 14 -3.48 -12.71 4.34
N ARG A 15 -2.49 -13.49 4.76
CA ARG A 15 -1.53 -14.16 3.86
C ARG A 15 -1.86 -15.61 3.58
N GLN A 16 -2.72 -16.23 4.38
CA GLN A 16 -3.06 -17.64 4.21
C GLN A 16 -4.53 -17.82 4.59
N ILE A 17 -5.32 -18.33 3.65
CA ILE A 17 -6.72 -18.66 3.85
C ILE A 17 -6.95 -20.09 3.41
N ALA A 18 -7.57 -20.90 4.27
CA ALA A 18 -7.88 -22.29 3.97
C ALA A 18 -8.84 -22.41 2.77
N GLU A 19 -8.69 -23.47 1.96
CA GLU A 19 -9.54 -23.69 0.78
C GLU A 19 -11.03 -23.69 1.13
N GLN A 20 -11.44 -24.40 2.18
CA GLN A 20 -12.85 -24.50 2.55
C GLN A 20 -13.42 -23.15 2.99
N GLU A 21 -12.65 -22.38 3.76
CA GLU A 21 -13.03 -21.04 4.19
C GLU A 21 -13.22 -20.12 2.97
N LEU A 22 -12.23 -20.10 2.07
CA LEU A 22 -12.25 -19.21 0.91
C LEU A 22 -13.36 -19.57 -0.10
N ILE A 23 -13.64 -20.87 -0.28
CA ILE A 23 -14.77 -21.35 -1.09
C ILE A 23 -16.07 -20.81 -0.51
N SER A 24 -16.30 -21.00 0.79
CA SER A 24 -17.53 -20.55 1.47
C SER A 24 -17.73 -19.03 1.31
N HIS A 25 -16.67 -18.24 1.53
CA HIS A 25 -16.74 -16.79 1.35
C HIS A 25 -17.02 -16.38 -0.09
N LEU A 26 -16.44 -17.09 -1.07
CA LEU A 26 -16.66 -16.80 -2.49
C LEU A 26 -18.07 -17.16 -2.93
N GLU A 27 -18.61 -18.29 -2.48
CA GLU A 27 -19.96 -18.71 -2.80
C GLU A 27 -20.99 -17.72 -2.25
N GLY A 28 -20.85 -17.30 -0.98
CA GLY A 28 -21.70 -16.25 -0.42
C GLY A 28 -21.55 -14.90 -1.14
N PHE A 29 -20.35 -14.56 -1.62
CA PHE A 29 -20.12 -13.36 -2.42
C PHE A 29 -20.79 -13.44 -3.80
N ILE A 30 -20.74 -14.60 -4.47
CA ILE A 30 -21.41 -14.85 -5.75
C ILE A 30 -22.93 -14.80 -5.59
N GLU A 31 -23.47 -15.41 -4.54
CA GLU A 31 -24.89 -15.37 -4.21
C GLU A 31 -25.36 -13.92 -4.06
N LEU A 32 -24.63 -13.10 -3.28
CA LEU A 32 -24.92 -11.67 -3.12
C LEU A 32 -24.95 -10.92 -4.46
N LEU A 33 -24.00 -11.20 -5.36
CA LEU A 33 -23.95 -10.55 -6.68
C LEU A 33 -25.13 -10.94 -7.59
N ASN A 34 -25.66 -12.16 -7.42
CA ASN A 34 -26.80 -12.67 -8.17
C ASN A 34 -28.15 -12.29 -7.55
N GLN A 35 -28.19 -11.70 -6.35
CA GLN A 35 -29.44 -11.27 -5.71
C GLN A 35 -30.22 -10.28 -6.62
N GLY A 36 -31.47 -10.61 -6.90
CA GLY A 36 -32.37 -9.76 -7.71
C GLY A 36 -32.07 -9.75 -9.21
N ARG A 37 -31.28 -10.72 -9.72
CA ARG A 37 -31.00 -10.87 -11.15
C ARG A 37 -31.67 -12.13 -11.71
N ASP A 38 -32.18 -12.02 -12.93
CA ASP A 38 -32.72 -13.16 -13.68
C ASP A 38 -31.61 -13.99 -14.35
N ASP A 39 -30.49 -13.36 -14.72
CA ASP A 39 -29.31 -14.01 -15.31
C ASP A 39 -28.17 -14.15 -14.30
N PHE A 40 -27.72 -15.39 -14.08
CA PHE A 40 -26.57 -15.70 -13.20
C PHE A 40 -25.25 -15.27 -13.85
N LEU A 41 -24.64 -14.21 -13.32
CA LEU A 41 -23.37 -13.67 -13.83
C LEU A 41 -22.19 -14.64 -13.63
N PHE A 42 -22.26 -15.49 -12.60
CA PHE A 42 -21.20 -16.40 -12.21
C PHE A 42 -21.74 -17.82 -11.98
N PRO A 43 -21.87 -18.64 -13.04
CA PRO A 43 -22.56 -19.94 -12.96
C PRO A 43 -21.68 -21.11 -12.46
N ARG A 44 -20.36 -20.93 -12.31
CA ARG A 44 -19.45 -21.97 -11.80
C ARG A 44 -19.44 -21.97 -10.26
N SER A 45 -19.04 -23.09 -9.66
CA SER A 45 -18.84 -23.18 -8.20
C SER A 45 -17.65 -22.33 -7.73
N GLY A 46 -17.64 -21.95 -6.46
CA GLY A 46 -16.54 -21.18 -5.87
C GLY A 46 -15.20 -21.88 -6.06
N ARG A 47 -15.16 -23.19 -5.81
CA ARG A 47 -13.95 -24.02 -6.03
C ARG A 47 -13.38 -23.90 -7.45
N LYS A 48 -14.24 -24.00 -8.47
CA LYS A 48 -13.78 -23.91 -9.87
C LYS A 48 -13.16 -22.54 -10.17
N TYR A 49 -13.73 -21.47 -9.64
CA TYR A 49 -13.13 -20.14 -9.81
C TYR A 49 -11.79 -20.02 -9.11
N LEU A 50 -11.65 -20.54 -7.87
CA LEU A 50 -10.38 -20.50 -7.15
C LEU A 50 -9.29 -21.32 -7.84
N ASP A 51 -9.64 -22.51 -8.35
CA ASP A 51 -8.71 -23.33 -9.12
C ASP A 51 -8.33 -22.64 -10.44
N ASP A 52 -9.28 -22.00 -11.15
CA ASP A 52 -8.99 -21.22 -12.35
C ASP A 52 -8.07 -20.02 -12.03
N TRP A 53 -8.29 -19.32 -10.92
CA TRP A 53 -7.46 -18.17 -10.53
C TRP A 53 -6.07 -18.57 -10.04
N ALA A 54 -5.90 -19.79 -9.56
CA ALA A 54 -4.62 -20.34 -9.11
C ALA A 54 -3.87 -21.11 -10.20
N ASN A 55 -4.47 -21.29 -11.38
CA ASN A 55 -3.81 -22.00 -12.48
C ASN A 55 -2.65 -21.18 -13.07
N ASP A 56 -1.75 -21.87 -13.79
CA ASP A 56 -0.56 -21.26 -14.38
C ASP A 56 -0.88 -20.18 -15.44
N GLU A 57 -2.07 -20.22 -16.04
CA GLU A 57 -2.49 -19.22 -17.03
C GLU A 57 -2.84 -17.87 -16.40
N HIS A 58 -3.52 -17.86 -15.25
CA HIS A 58 -3.96 -16.64 -14.57
C HIS A 58 -2.96 -16.19 -13.52
N CYS A 59 -2.43 -17.12 -12.71
CA CYS A 59 -1.50 -16.83 -11.61
C CYS A 59 -1.98 -15.72 -10.66
N TRP A 60 -3.28 -15.60 -10.40
CA TRP A 60 -3.83 -14.57 -9.50
C TRP A 60 -3.72 -15.00 -8.03
N LEU A 61 -3.86 -16.29 -7.79
CA LEU A 61 -3.70 -16.91 -6.49
C LEU A 61 -2.57 -17.93 -6.53
N ARG A 62 -1.98 -18.19 -5.36
CA ARG A 62 -1.06 -19.31 -5.14
C ARG A 62 -1.77 -20.31 -4.24
N LYS A 63 -1.89 -21.56 -4.67
CA LYS A 63 -2.39 -22.69 -3.87
C LYS A 63 -1.21 -23.48 -3.30
N PHE A 64 -1.18 -23.74 -2.01
CA PHE A 64 -0.07 -24.44 -1.35
C PHE A 64 -0.54 -25.19 -0.10
N TYR A 65 0.28 -26.11 0.41
CA TYR A 65 0.02 -26.84 1.65
C TYR A 65 0.98 -26.38 2.74
N PRO A 66 0.51 -25.65 3.78
CA PRO A 66 1.34 -25.32 4.92
C PRO A 66 1.79 -26.58 5.68
N PRO A 67 2.96 -26.56 6.34
CA PRO A 67 3.42 -27.69 7.14
C PRO A 67 2.41 -28.06 8.23
N GLY A 68 2.05 -29.34 8.30
CA GLY A 68 1.14 -29.87 9.32
C GLY A 68 -0.34 -29.56 9.10
N GLN A 69 -0.72 -29.06 7.91
CA GLN A 69 -2.12 -28.88 7.52
C GLN A 69 -2.54 -29.93 6.49
N ASP A 70 -3.76 -30.46 6.67
CA ASP A 70 -4.34 -31.50 5.80
C ASP A 70 -5.18 -30.92 4.64
N GLU A 71 -5.30 -29.59 4.56
CA GLU A 71 -6.00 -28.90 3.48
C GLU A 71 -5.12 -27.84 2.80
N PRO A 72 -5.37 -27.54 1.51
CA PRO A 72 -4.65 -26.49 0.82
C PRO A 72 -5.08 -25.10 1.29
N TYR A 73 -4.15 -24.17 1.23
CA TYR A 73 -4.32 -22.75 1.53
C TYR A 73 -4.04 -21.94 0.27
N PHE A 74 -4.61 -20.73 0.26
CA PHE A 74 -4.42 -19.75 -0.79
C PHE A 74 -3.78 -18.47 -0.24
N ASP A 75 -2.96 -17.82 -1.07
CA ASP A 75 -2.55 -16.41 -0.95
C ASP A 75 -2.75 -15.72 -2.31
N VAL A 76 -2.89 -14.41 -2.30
CA VAL A 76 -2.85 -13.60 -3.53
C VAL A 76 -1.41 -13.46 -4.01
N THR A 77 -1.17 -13.54 -5.32
CA THR A 77 0.16 -13.31 -5.86
C THR A 77 0.53 -11.82 -5.81
N SER A 78 1.82 -11.52 -5.79
CA SER A 78 2.32 -10.14 -5.83
C SER A 78 1.83 -9.37 -7.06
N LEU A 79 1.73 -10.04 -8.21
CA LEU A 79 1.21 -9.46 -9.44
C LEU A 79 -0.28 -9.09 -9.32
N ALA A 80 -1.10 -10.00 -8.79
CA ALA A 80 -2.52 -9.74 -8.58
C ALA A 80 -2.77 -8.65 -7.54
N GLN A 81 -1.97 -8.61 -6.47
CA GLN A 81 -2.04 -7.50 -5.51
C GLN A 81 -1.74 -6.16 -6.18
N LYS A 82 -0.64 -6.06 -6.94
CA LYS A 82 -0.29 -4.83 -7.67
C LYS A 82 -1.39 -4.38 -8.62
N ALA A 83 -2.04 -5.31 -9.33
CA ALA A 83 -3.16 -5.01 -10.20
C ALA A 83 -4.39 -4.47 -9.43
N ILE A 84 -4.69 -5.04 -8.26
CA ILE A 84 -5.78 -4.58 -7.39
C ILE A 84 -5.46 -3.19 -6.81
N GLU A 85 -4.24 -2.97 -6.34
CA GLU A 85 -3.80 -1.67 -5.83
C GLU A 85 -3.82 -0.59 -6.91
N TRP A 86 -3.41 -0.93 -8.14
CA TRP A 86 -3.57 -0.06 -9.28
C TRP A 86 -5.04 0.29 -9.54
N LEU A 87 -5.94 -0.69 -9.49
CA LEU A 87 -7.39 -0.45 -9.63
C LEU A 87 -7.91 0.49 -8.53
N LEU A 88 -7.45 0.34 -7.29
CA LEU A 88 -7.81 1.23 -6.18
C LEU A 88 -7.30 2.66 -6.39
N SER A 89 -6.12 2.82 -7.02
CA SER A 89 -5.56 4.13 -7.33
C SER A 89 -6.38 4.91 -8.37
N LEU A 90 -7.15 4.21 -9.22
CA LEU A 90 -8.05 4.85 -10.19
C LEU A 90 -9.25 5.54 -9.52
N ARG A 91 -9.59 5.15 -8.28
CA ARG A 91 -10.57 5.90 -7.51
C ARG A 91 -9.96 7.25 -7.22
N GLN A 92 -10.52 8.30 -7.84
CA GLN A 92 -10.06 9.68 -7.78
C GLN A 92 -9.72 10.05 -6.32
N GLN A 93 -8.44 9.92 -5.96
CA GLN A 93 -7.93 10.61 -4.80
C GLN A 93 -8.05 12.07 -5.18
N VAL A 94 -8.74 12.84 -4.34
CA VAL A 94 -8.72 14.30 -4.43
C VAL A 94 -7.27 14.67 -4.69
N PHE A 95 -7.04 15.43 -5.76
CA PHE A 95 -5.72 15.87 -6.17
C PHE A 95 -5.19 16.75 -5.03
N ILE A 96 -4.44 16.15 -4.12
CA ILE A 96 -3.87 16.80 -2.96
C ILE A 96 -2.35 16.79 -3.15
N GLY A 97 -1.76 17.99 -3.24
CA GLY A 97 -0.36 18.24 -2.90
C GLY A 97 0.69 17.97 -3.98
N THR A 98 0.73 18.77 -5.05
CA THR A 98 1.96 18.89 -5.87
C THR A 98 3.12 19.47 -5.04
N GLU A 99 2.80 20.33 -4.06
CA GLU A 99 3.76 21.00 -3.18
C GLU A 99 4.51 20.03 -2.26
N SER A 100 3.80 19.12 -1.57
CA SER A 100 4.42 18.14 -0.67
C SER A 100 5.36 17.15 -1.40
N ARG A 101 5.02 16.78 -2.63
CA ARG A 101 5.91 15.94 -3.46
C ARG A 101 7.18 16.69 -3.85
N LEU A 102 7.08 17.97 -4.21
CA LEU A 102 8.25 18.79 -4.50
C LEU A 102 9.13 18.97 -3.27
N ILE A 103 8.54 19.22 -2.10
CA ILE A 103 9.27 19.31 -0.82
C ILE A 103 10.00 17.98 -0.55
N THR A 104 9.33 16.84 -0.69
CA THR A 104 9.95 15.51 -0.52
C THR A 104 11.14 15.32 -1.46
N VAL A 105 11.03 15.72 -2.74
CA VAL A 105 12.14 15.65 -3.70
C VAL A 105 13.30 16.54 -3.27
N PHE A 106 13.03 17.77 -2.83
CA PHE A 106 14.06 18.67 -2.31
C PHE A 106 14.76 18.09 -1.07
N GLU A 107 14.01 17.51 -0.13
CA GLU A 107 14.56 16.86 1.07
C GLU A 107 15.46 15.67 0.70
N LEU A 108 15.02 14.81 -0.23
CA LEU A 108 15.81 13.67 -0.71
C LEU A 108 17.11 14.11 -1.41
N LEU A 109 17.03 15.16 -2.25
CA LEU A 109 18.21 15.74 -2.89
C LEU A 109 19.16 16.33 -1.86
N HIS A 110 18.64 17.06 -0.87
CA HIS A 110 19.46 17.63 0.21
C HIS A 110 20.19 16.53 0.99
N GLN A 111 19.47 15.48 1.42
CA GLN A 111 20.07 14.34 2.13
C GLN A 111 21.14 13.62 1.30
N THR A 112 20.93 13.51 -0.02
CA THR A 112 21.89 12.91 -0.93
C THR A 112 23.17 13.74 -0.98
N VAL A 113 23.05 15.06 -1.21
CA VAL A 113 24.19 15.98 -1.23
C VAL A 113 24.95 15.91 0.09
N GLU A 114 24.26 15.97 1.23
CA GLU A 114 24.87 15.90 2.56
C GLU A 114 25.68 14.62 2.81
N ARG A 115 25.20 13.48 2.29
CA ARG A 115 25.84 12.17 2.48
C ARG A 115 26.92 11.88 1.43
N SER A 116 26.93 12.64 0.34
CA SER A 116 27.93 12.55 -0.73
C SER A 116 29.03 13.61 -0.65
N GLU A 117 28.84 14.67 0.16
CA GLU A 117 29.81 15.75 0.32
C GLU A 117 31.05 15.25 1.07
N THR A 118 32.21 15.41 0.43
CA THR A 118 33.51 14.93 0.94
C THR A 118 34.44 16.05 1.37
N ASP A 119 34.11 17.32 1.08
CA ASP A 119 34.85 18.49 1.55
C ASP A 119 34.38 18.92 2.96
N PRO A 120 35.24 18.83 3.99
CA PRO A 120 34.90 19.22 5.35
C PRO A 120 34.50 20.69 5.51
N ASN A 121 35.03 21.60 4.68
CA ASN A 121 34.77 23.03 4.80
C ASN A 121 33.37 23.39 4.27
N LEU A 122 32.96 22.78 3.15
CA LEU A 122 31.60 22.93 2.62
C LEU A 122 30.57 22.36 3.60
N ARG A 123 30.88 21.21 4.21
CA ARG A 123 30.03 20.61 5.24
C ARG A 123 29.89 21.50 6.47
N LEU A 124 30.99 22.10 6.94
CA LEU A 124 30.97 23.00 8.09
C LEU A 124 30.14 24.26 7.81
N ALA A 125 30.29 24.87 6.63
CA ALA A 125 29.52 26.05 6.23
C ALA A 125 28.01 25.76 6.15
N GLU A 126 27.62 24.58 5.66
CA GLU A 126 26.22 24.16 5.63
C GLU A 126 25.64 23.96 7.04
N LEU A 127 26.41 23.33 7.95
CA LEU A 127 26.02 23.13 9.33
C LEU A 127 25.87 24.44 10.10
N GLU A 128 26.77 25.41 9.88
CA GLU A 128 26.64 26.75 10.45
C GLU A 128 25.39 27.48 9.94
N ARG A 129 25.09 27.37 8.64
CA ARG A 129 23.86 27.94 8.07
C ARG A 129 22.61 27.36 8.75
N ARG A 130 22.54 26.03 8.89
CA ARG A 130 21.43 25.35 9.57
C ARG A 130 21.32 25.71 11.04
N LYS A 131 22.45 25.86 11.73
CA LYS A 131 22.47 26.31 13.12
C LYS A 131 21.78 27.67 13.26
N VAL A 132 22.09 28.62 12.37
CA VAL A 132 21.45 29.95 12.38
C VAL A 132 19.96 29.85 12.07
N GLU A 133 19.55 29.03 11.10
CA GLU A 133 18.14 28.80 10.77
C GLU A 133 17.37 28.23 11.99
N ILE A 134 17.93 27.23 12.67
CA ILE A 134 17.36 26.62 13.88
C ILE A 134 17.30 27.63 15.03
N GLU A 135 18.35 28.42 15.26
CA GLU A 135 18.35 29.46 16.29
C GLU A 135 17.22 30.49 16.06
N GLN A 136 17.00 30.89 14.81
CA GLN A 136 15.88 31.76 14.45
C GLN A 136 14.52 31.11 14.68
N GLU A 137 14.38 29.84 14.35
CA GLU A 137 13.16 29.07 14.61
C GLU A 137 12.87 28.95 16.11
N ILE A 138 13.88 28.66 16.93
CA ILE A 138 13.77 28.62 18.39
C ILE A 138 13.26 29.97 18.93
N ILE A 139 13.79 31.09 18.43
CA ILE A 139 13.33 32.43 18.83
C ILE A 139 11.87 32.66 18.46
N ARG A 140 11.42 32.21 17.27
CA ARG A 140 10.01 32.29 16.85
C ARG A 140 9.11 31.46 17.77
N VAL A 141 9.49 30.22 18.05
CA VAL A 141 8.75 29.31 18.92
C VAL A 141 8.66 29.86 20.36
N GLN A 142 9.75 30.40 20.90
CA GLN A 142 9.77 31.04 22.22
C GLN A 142 8.83 32.26 22.29
N LYS A 143 8.60 32.96 21.18
CA LYS A 143 7.63 34.06 21.05
C LYS A 143 6.20 33.58 20.81
N GLY A 144 5.94 32.27 20.88
CA GLY A 144 4.63 31.66 20.67
C GLY A 144 4.24 31.49 19.21
N GLN A 145 5.15 31.75 18.26
CA GLN A 145 4.93 31.53 16.83
C GLN A 145 5.37 30.11 16.48
N VAL A 146 4.44 29.16 16.59
CA VAL A 146 4.65 27.78 16.16
C VAL A 146 4.02 27.61 14.79
N GLU A 147 4.82 27.30 13.79
CA GLU A 147 4.30 26.81 12.51
C GLU A 147 3.61 25.48 12.76
N ARG A 148 2.28 25.48 12.59
CA ARG A 148 1.47 24.26 12.64
C ARG A 148 1.19 23.85 11.21
N LEU A 149 1.30 22.56 10.96
CA LEU A 149 0.77 21.99 9.73
C LEU A 149 -0.72 22.29 9.67
N ASP A 150 -1.18 22.79 8.53
CA ASP A 150 -2.61 22.94 8.29
C ASP A 150 -3.27 21.57 8.07
N GLU A 151 -4.61 21.54 8.07
CA GLU A 151 -5.37 20.30 7.92
C GLU A 151 -5.08 19.57 6.60
N THR A 152 -4.74 20.30 5.55
CA THR A 152 -4.40 19.75 4.23
C THR A 152 -3.04 19.07 4.29
N GLN A 153 -2.03 19.74 4.85
CA GLN A 153 -0.67 19.22 5.01
C GLN A 153 -0.63 17.98 5.92
N ILE A 154 -1.45 17.94 6.98
CA ILE A 154 -1.59 16.75 7.83
C ILE A 154 -2.16 15.58 7.03
N LYS A 155 -3.25 15.80 6.27
CA LYS A 155 -3.84 14.77 5.41
C LYS A 155 -2.84 14.28 4.38
N GLU A 156 -2.10 15.18 3.74
CA GLU A 156 -1.06 14.84 2.75
C GLU A 156 0.00 13.91 3.32
N ARG A 157 0.62 14.29 4.44
CA ARG A 157 1.67 13.48 5.07
C ARG A 157 1.14 12.12 5.51
N PHE A 158 -0.08 12.08 6.03
CA PHE A 158 -0.73 10.83 6.39
C PHE A 158 -0.95 9.92 5.17
N TRP A 159 -1.44 10.47 4.06
CA TRP A 159 -1.60 9.72 2.80
C TRP A 159 -0.28 9.20 2.25
N GLN A 160 0.76 10.03 2.25
CA GLN A 160 2.10 9.64 1.80
C GLN A 160 2.65 8.48 2.65
N ALA A 161 2.55 8.57 3.99
CA ALA A 161 2.96 7.50 4.88
C ALA A 161 2.18 6.19 4.63
N MET A 162 0.86 6.27 4.42
CA MET A 162 0.01 5.11 4.13
C MET A 162 0.37 4.45 2.79
N THR A 163 0.67 5.25 1.76
CA THR A 163 1.10 4.72 0.45
C THR A 163 2.43 3.97 0.58
N THR A 164 3.43 4.59 1.21
CA THR A 164 4.73 3.95 1.43
C THR A 164 4.61 2.66 2.27
N ALA A 165 3.77 2.65 3.31
CA ALA A 165 3.55 1.45 4.11
C ALA A 165 2.94 0.30 3.30
N ARG A 166 2.03 0.58 2.36
CA ARG A 166 1.46 -0.43 1.46
C ARG A 166 2.48 -0.98 0.48
N GLU A 167 3.29 -0.12 -0.13
CA GLU A 167 4.36 -0.54 -1.04
C GLU A 167 5.34 -1.50 -0.35
N ILE A 168 5.73 -1.21 0.89
CA ILE A 168 6.57 -2.09 1.70
C ILE A 168 5.92 -3.47 1.92
N LEU A 169 4.61 -3.52 2.18
CA LEU A 169 3.89 -4.78 2.37
C LEU A 169 3.85 -5.63 1.08
N VAL A 170 3.73 -4.99 -0.08
CA VAL A 170 3.80 -5.65 -1.40
C VAL A 170 5.18 -6.24 -1.62
N ASP A 171 6.23 -5.46 -1.34
CA ASP A 171 7.61 -5.91 -1.53
C ASP A 171 7.95 -7.12 -0.67
N PHE A 172 7.48 -7.17 0.59
CA PHE A 172 7.64 -8.37 1.41
C PHE A 172 6.95 -9.61 0.84
N ARG A 173 5.82 -9.45 0.15
CA ARG A 173 5.13 -10.58 -0.51
C ARG A 173 5.85 -11.05 -1.77
N ALA A 174 6.78 -10.26 -2.31
CA ALA A 174 7.54 -10.61 -3.52
C ALA A 174 8.86 -11.36 -3.25
N VAL A 175 9.34 -11.39 -2.00
CA VAL A 175 10.64 -11.99 -1.62
C VAL A 175 10.52 -13.44 -1.13
N GLU A 176 9.31 -13.96 -0.92
CA GLU A 176 9.00 -15.34 -0.44
C GLU A 176 8.42 -16.25 -1.55
#